data_AF-A0A6P2QBC8-F1
#
_entry.id   AF-A0A6P2QBC8-F1
#
_cell.length_a   1.000
_cell.length_b   1.000
_cell.length_c   1.000
_cell.angle_alpha   90.00
_cell.angle_beta   90.00
_cell.angle_gamma   90.00
#
_symmetry.space_group_name_H-M   'P 1'
#
loop_
_entity.id
_entity.type
_entity.pdbx_description
1 polymer ?
#
loop_
_entity_poly.entity_id
_entity_poly.type
_entity_poly.pdbx_seq_one_letter_code
_entity_poly.pdbx_strand_id
1 'polypeptide(L)'
;MRFLIVFVLFFGIGKVFAEDKSSSQSLSVVSGGKTLVFVCDRARSEIMVFDGDGAGKASDLVANQKLDDSDSCSGGLWLVNELTGTDTKLVMVNPGRSGVNAQMNVYAVRGGDVKFSGYLPVGADYVGGSRYSYDFDQADGRWRDFYEVSDGKIRLSKEIWLVQSGGVCVDKAGGVMDGAECKGKAMHASENRPLCVLYDGRNGKIAPIEACSQLIDRP
;
A
#
# COMPACT_ATOMS: atom_id res chain seq x y z
N MET A 1 -17.53 -16.95 -59.33
CA MET A 1 -18.42 -17.04 -58.15
C MET A 1 -17.54 -17.01 -56.90
N ARG A 2 -17.65 -15.91 -56.13
CA ARG A 2 -17.33 -15.71 -54.71
C ARG A 2 -15.94 -16.07 -54.16
N PHE A 3 -15.12 -15.02 -54.00
CA PHE A 3 -14.03 -14.90 -53.03
C PHE A 3 -14.54 -15.12 -51.59
N LEU A 4 -13.76 -15.83 -50.77
CA LEU A 4 -13.91 -15.81 -49.31
C LEU A 4 -12.57 -15.40 -48.68
N ILE A 5 -12.46 -14.13 -48.32
CA ILE A 5 -11.36 -13.60 -47.51
C ILE A 5 -11.77 -13.82 -46.05
N VAL A 6 -11.09 -14.70 -45.33
CA VAL A 6 -11.26 -14.87 -43.89
C VAL A 6 -10.37 -13.85 -43.19
N PHE A 7 -10.98 -12.79 -42.67
CA PHE A 7 -10.35 -11.87 -41.73
C PHE A 7 -10.31 -12.53 -40.35
N VAL A 8 -9.15 -13.05 -39.96
CA VAL A 8 -8.89 -13.42 -38.56
C VAL A 8 -8.52 -12.15 -37.81
N LEU A 9 -9.53 -11.53 -37.18
CA LEU A 9 -9.35 -10.49 -36.18
C LEU A 9 -8.72 -11.11 -34.93
N PHE A 10 -7.41 -10.97 -34.76
CA PHE A 10 -6.76 -11.13 -33.47
C PHE A 10 -7.21 -9.98 -32.56
N PHE A 11 -8.28 -10.20 -31.80
CA PHE A 11 -8.55 -9.39 -30.62
C PHE A 11 -7.49 -9.73 -29.57
N GLY A 12 -6.52 -8.83 -29.40
CA GLY A 12 -5.63 -8.84 -28.26
C GLY A 12 -6.44 -8.66 -26.99
N ILE A 13 -6.59 -9.73 -26.21
CA ILE A 13 -7.14 -9.65 -24.86
C ILE A 13 -6.02 -9.15 -23.96
N GLY A 14 -5.89 -7.84 -23.84
CA GLY A 14 -5.19 -7.24 -22.71
C GLY A 14 -5.90 -7.70 -21.43
N LYS A 15 -5.27 -8.57 -20.65
CA LYS A 15 -5.71 -8.85 -19.28
C LYS A 15 -5.50 -7.60 -18.44
N VAL A 16 -6.52 -6.76 -18.38
CA VAL A 16 -6.73 -5.89 -17.23
C VAL A 16 -7.11 -6.83 -16.10
N PHE A 17 -6.17 -7.11 -15.19
CA PHE A 17 -6.48 -7.86 -13.98
C PHE A 17 -7.47 -7.03 -13.17
N ALA A 18 -8.70 -7.51 -13.09
CA ALA A 18 -9.67 -7.01 -12.13
C ALA A 18 -9.12 -7.33 -10.73
N GLU A 19 -9.02 -6.30 -9.90
CA GLU A 19 -8.73 -6.39 -8.48
C GLU A 19 -9.91 -7.10 -7.80
N ASP A 20 -9.77 -8.38 -7.45
CA ASP A 20 -10.84 -9.16 -6.79
C ASP A 20 -11.05 -8.65 -5.36
N LYS A 21 -11.91 -7.64 -5.22
CA LYS A 21 -12.40 -7.14 -3.92
C LYS A 21 -13.50 -8.07 -3.42
N SER A 22 -13.17 -8.96 -2.48
CA SER A 22 -14.15 -9.79 -1.80
C SER A 22 -14.42 -9.26 -0.39
N SER A 23 -15.69 -8.97 -0.09
CA SER A 23 -16.14 -8.74 1.29
C SER A 23 -16.53 -10.08 1.89
N SER A 24 -15.64 -10.65 2.69
CA SER A 24 -15.84 -11.97 3.30
C SER A 24 -15.11 -12.06 4.63
N GLN A 25 -15.56 -12.95 5.51
CA GLN A 25 -14.83 -13.22 6.76
C GLN A 25 -13.55 -14.03 6.51
N SER A 26 -13.40 -14.61 5.31
CA SER A 26 -12.24 -15.41 4.95
C SER A 26 -11.84 -15.28 3.49
N LEU A 27 -10.57 -15.54 3.22
CA LEU A 27 -9.96 -15.54 1.88
C LEU A 27 -9.10 -16.80 1.75
N SER A 28 -9.23 -17.51 0.63
CA SER A 28 -8.36 -18.65 0.32
C SER A 28 -7.32 -18.25 -0.73
N VAL A 29 -6.06 -18.63 -0.50
CA VAL A 29 -4.94 -18.35 -1.40
C VAL A 29 -4.15 -19.62 -1.64
N VAL A 30 -3.85 -19.92 -2.91
CA VAL A 30 -2.98 -21.04 -3.27
C VAL A 30 -1.57 -20.53 -3.54
N SER A 31 -0.57 -21.11 -2.87
CA SER A 31 0.86 -20.81 -3.06
C SER A 31 1.72 -22.03 -2.72
N GLY A 32 2.74 -22.32 -3.53
CA GLY A 32 3.65 -23.45 -3.30
C GLY A 32 2.96 -24.83 -3.28
N GLY A 33 1.79 -24.96 -3.92
CA GLY A 33 0.99 -26.19 -3.88
C GLY A 33 0.17 -26.38 -2.60
N LYS A 34 0.18 -25.40 -1.68
CA LYS A 34 -0.66 -25.37 -0.48
C LYS A 34 -1.86 -24.44 -0.66
N THR A 35 -2.99 -24.79 -0.07
CA THR A 35 -4.11 -23.86 0.15
C THR A 35 -3.92 -23.23 1.52
N LEU A 36 -4.04 -21.90 1.60
CA LEU A 36 -3.98 -21.14 2.84
C LEU A 36 -5.29 -20.37 3.02
N VAL A 37 -5.93 -20.52 4.17
CA VAL A 37 -7.19 -19.85 4.49
C VAL A 37 -6.94 -18.78 5.55
N PHE A 38 -7.10 -17.53 5.14
CA PHE A 38 -7.09 -16.36 6.00
C PHE A 38 -8.48 -16.14 6.55
N VAL A 39 -8.59 -15.85 7.85
CA VAL A 39 -9.86 -15.60 8.54
C VAL A 39 -9.72 -14.37 9.42
N CYS A 40 -10.63 -13.41 9.28
CA CYS A 40 -10.80 -12.31 10.23
C CYS A 40 -11.82 -12.75 11.28
N ASP A 41 -11.36 -13.14 12.46
CA ASP A 41 -12.19 -13.68 13.54
C ASP A 41 -12.55 -12.58 14.54
N ARG A 42 -13.85 -12.25 14.57
CA ARG A 42 -14.42 -11.25 15.47
C ARG A 42 -14.43 -11.68 16.94
N ALA A 43 -14.61 -12.97 17.23
CA ALA A 43 -14.70 -13.46 18.60
C ALA A 43 -13.32 -13.43 19.28
N ARG A 44 -12.26 -13.63 18.49
CA ARG A 44 -10.87 -13.60 18.97
C ARG A 44 -10.19 -12.25 18.78
N SER A 45 -10.74 -11.36 17.96
CA SER A 45 -10.08 -10.13 17.50
C SER A 45 -8.71 -10.45 16.90
N GLU A 46 -8.67 -11.45 16.02
CA GLU A 46 -7.43 -11.87 15.35
C GLU A 46 -7.68 -12.14 13.87
N ILE A 47 -6.65 -11.89 13.05
CA ILE A 47 -6.54 -12.52 11.75
C ILE A 47 -5.77 -13.83 11.95
N MET A 48 -6.36 -14.94 11.55
CA MET A 48 -5.75 -16.27 11.62
C MET A 48 -5.53 -16.83 10.22
N VAL A 49 -4.48 -17.62 10.05
CA VAL A 49 -4.14 -18.27 8.78
C VAL A 49 -3.96 -19.77 9.00
N PHE A 50 -4.68 -20.57 8.24
CA PHE A 50 -4.67 -22.02 8.33
C PHE A 50 -4.10 -22.66 7.05
N ASP A 51 -3.32 -23.73 7.19
CA ASP A 51 -2.89 -24.60 6.09
C ASP A 51 -3.99 -25.64 5.78
N GLY A 52 -4.40 -25.74 4.52
CA GLY A 52 -5.46 -26.63 4.05
C GLY A 52 -6.71 -25.88 3.56
N ASP A 53 -7.81 -26.61 3.40
CA ASP A 53 -9.01 -26.13 2.70
C ASP A 53 -10.07 -25.49 3.63
N GLY A 54 -9.74 -25.25 4.90
CA GLY A 54 -10.68 -24.65 5.85
C GLY A 54 -10.09 -24.22 7.19
N ALA A 55 -10.81 -23.33 7.87
CA ALA A 55 -10.51 -22.92 9.23
C ALA A 55 -11.10 -23.94 10.21
N GLY A 56 -10.29 -24.90 10.67
CA GLY A 56 -10.86 -26.06 11.36
C GLY A 56 -10.09 -26.62 12.54
N LYS A 57 -8.75 -26.68 12.48
CA LYS A 57 -7.96 -27.31 13.55
C LYS A 57 -6.84 -26.39 14.01
N ALA A 58 -6.60 -26.36 15.31
CA ALA A 58 -5.49 -25.62 15.90
C ALA A 58 -4.11 -26.10 15.39
N SER A 59 -4.00 -27.38 14.99
CA SER A 59 -2.79 -27.93 14.36
C SER A 59 -2.45 -27.30 13.03
N ASP A 60 -3.44 -26.72 12.36
CA ASP A 60 -3.33 -26.22 11.00
C ASP A 60 -3.06 -24.70 11.01
N LEU A 61 -3.07 -24.05 12.18
CA LEU A 61 -2.79 -22.62 12.33
C LEU A 61 -1.30 -22.35 12.07
N VAL A 62 -1.00 -21.61 11.01
CA VAL A 62 0.37 -21.28 10.59
C VAL A 62 0.77 -19.85 10.91
N ALA A 63 -0.19 -18.95 11.09
CA ALA A 63 0.05 -17.58 11.52
C ALA A 63 -1.19 -17.01 12.21
N ASN A 64 -0.98 -16.08 13.14
CA ASN A 64 -2.03 -15.25 13.70
C ASN A 64 -1.52 -13.84 13.99
N GLN A 65 -2.43 -12.87 13.93
CA GLN A 65 -2.15 -11.46 14.18
C GLN A 65 -3.29 -10.86 14.98
N LYS A 66 -2.97 -10.28 16.13
CA LYS A 66 -3.96 -9.56 16.94
C LYS A 66 -4.42 -8.29 16.25
N LEU A 67 -5.71 -8.04 16.35
CA LEU A 67 -6.37 -6.85 15.88
C LEU A 67 -6.55 -5.84 17.02
N ASP A 68 -6.75 -4.59 16.63
CA ASP A 68 -7.02 -3.50 17.56
C ASP A 68 -8.51 -3.51 17.95
N ASP A 69 -8.86 -2.94 19.11
CA ASP A 69 -10.25 -2.93 19.61
C ASP A 69 -11.25 -2.23 18.66
N SER A 70 -10.76 -1.40 17.74
CA SER A 70 -11.56 -0.73 16.71
C SER A 70 -11.85 -1.60 15.49
N ASP A 71 -11.25 -2.79 15.38
CA ASP A 71 -11.42 -3.71 14.27
C ASP A 71 -12.67 -4.58 14.45
N SER A 72 -13.49 -4.68 13.40
CA SER A 72 -14.81 -5.31 13.51
C SER A 72 -14.88 -6.71 12.88
N CYS A 73 -14.04 -7.00 11.90
CA CYS A 73 -14.10 -8.17 11.01
C CYS A 73 -15.48 -8.38 10.35
N SER A 74 -16.42 -7.43 10.44
CA SER A 74 -17.78 -7.56 9.92
C SER A 74 -17.84 -7.17 8.44
N GLY A 75 -17.10 -7.91 7.62
CA GLY A 75 -16.92 -7.64 6.18
C GLY A 75 -15.52 -7.13 5.86
N GLY A 76 -14.49 -7.84 6.32
CA GLY A 76 -13.12 -7.53 5.97
C GLY A 76 -12.95 -7.44 4.44
N LEU A 77 -12.28 -6.39 3.99
CA LEU A 77 -11.99 -6.20 2.57
C LEU A 77 -10.62 -6.81 2.29
N TRP A 78 -10.64 -7.88 1.49
CA TRP A 78 -9.44 -8.60 1.11
C TRP A 78 -8.94 -8.15 -0.26
N LEU A 79 -7.62 -8.06 -0.39
CA LEU A 79 -6.93 -7.84 -1.66
C LEU A 79 -5.78 -8.84 -1.77
N VAL A 80 -5.55 -9.35 -2.98
CA VAL A 80 -4.41 -10.24 -3.26
C VAL A 80 -3.65 -9.69 -4.46
N ASN A 81 -2.38 -9.33 -4.24
CA ASN A 81 -1.50 -8.88 -5.30
C ASN A 81 -0.36 -9.89 -5.50
N GLU A 82 -0.16 -10.32 -6.74
CA GLU A 82 0.99 -11.15 -7.10
C GLU A 82 2.17 -10.25 -7.50
N LEU A 83 3.32 -10.42 -6.84
CA LEU A 83 4.50 -9.60 -7.10
C LEU A 83 5.21 -10.07 -8.37
N THR A 84 5.16 -9.25 -9.41
CA THR A 84 5.78 -9.50 -10.72
C THR A 84 7.23 -9.94 -10.58
N GLY A 85 7.59 -11.04 -11.23
CA GLY A 85 8.96 -11.58 -11.24
C GLY A 85 9.34 -12.37 -9.98
N THR A 86 8.38 -12.63 -9.08
CA THR A 86 8.59 -13.45 -7.87
C THR A 86 7.46 -14.46 -7.70
N ASP A 87 7.66 -15.45 -6.83
CA ASP A 87 6.63 -16.39 -6.36
C ASP A 87 5.85 -15.86 -5.13
N THR A 88 6.01 -14.58 -4.81
CA THR A 88 5.41 -13.96 -3.62
C THR A 88 4.05 -13.35 -3.94
N LYS A 89 3.06 -13.66 -3.10
CA LYS A 89 1.75 -13.01 -3.08
C LYS A 89 1.62 -12.13 -1.83
N LEU A 90 1.02 -10.97 -1.98
CA LEU A 90 0.65 -10.09 -0.89
C LEU A 90 -0.84 -10.22 -0.63
N VAL A 91 -1.17 -10.74 0.55
CA VAL A 91 -2.54 -10.84 1.03
C VAL A 91 -2.76 -9.68 1.98
N MET A 92 -3.72 -8.82 1.66
CA MET A 92 -4.01 -7.61 2.42
C MET A 92 -5.45 -7.66 2.92
N VAL A 93 -5.66 -7.18 4.14
CA VAL A 93 -7.00 -7.09 4.71
C VAL A 93 -7.20 -5.79 5.47
N ASN A 94 -8.28 -5.08 5.12
CA ASN A 94 -8.85 -4.07 5.98
C ASN A 94 -9.88 -4.76 6.90
N PRO A 95 -9.63 -4.90 8.21
CA PRO A 95 -10.55 -5.60 9.14
C PRO A 95 -11.76 -4.74 9.56
N GLY A 96 -12.15 -3.75 8.75
CA GLY A 96 -13.27 -2.84 9.02
C GLY A 96 -12.87 -1.46 9.53
N ARG A 97 -11.60 -1.08 9.37
CA ARG A 97 -11.08 0.25 9.72
C ARG A 97 -11.60 1.28 8.73
N SER A 98 -12.04 2.42 9.25
CA SER A 98 -12.50 3.58 8.49
C SER A 98 -11.70 4.82 8.87
N GLY A 99 -11.75 5.84 8.02
CA GLY A 99 -11.04 7.10 8.22
C GLY A 99 -9.74 7.21 7.42
N VAL A 100 -9.20 8.42 7.37
CA VAL A 100 -8.03 8.79 6.55
C VAL A 100 -6.74 8.10 6.98
N ASN A 101 -6.67 7.65 8.24
CA ASN A 101 -5.50 6.95 8.79
C ASN A 101 -5.70 5.43 8.87
N ALA A 102 -6.74 4.89 8.21
CA ALA A 102 -7.02 3.46 8.24
C ALA A 102 -5.91 2.68 7.52
N GLN A 103 -5.46 1.59 8.17
CA GLN A 103 -4.40 0.73 7.66
C GLN A 103 -4.84 -0.72 7.48
N MET A 104 -4.51 -1.32 6.35
CA MET A 104 -4.63 -2.74 6.07
C MET A 104 -3.48 -3.53 6.70
N ASN A 105 -3.79 -4.72 7.21
CA ASN A 105 -2.78 -5.72 7.56
C ASN A 105 -2.29 -6.39 6.29
N VAL A 106 -0.99 -6.62 6.16
CA VAL A 106 -0.40 -7.22 4.96
C VAL A 106 0.43 -8.45 5.31
N TYR A 107 0.28 -9.51 4.53
CA TYR A 107 0.98 -10.77 4.66
C TYR A 107 1.70 -11.11 3.36
N ALA A 108 2.96 -11.49 3.46
CA ALA A 108 3.71 -12.08 2.36
C ALA A 108 3.53 -13.60 2.39
N VAL A 109 3.11 -14.16 1.26
CA VAL A 109 2.91 -15.58 1.05
C VAL A 109 3.87 -16.07 -0.02
N ARG A 110 4.77 -17.00 0.32
CA ARG A 110 5.80 -17.49 -0.60
C ARG A 110 6.04 -18.98 -0.37
N GLY A 111 5.93 -19.79 -1.42
CA GLY A 111 6.15 -21.24 -1.31
C GLY A 111 5.26 -21.95 -0.28
N GLY A 112 4.09 -21.37 0.04
CA GLY A 112 3.21 -21.87 1.09
C GLY A 112 3.53 -21.37 2.51
N ASP A 113 4.62 -20.62 2.71
CA ASP A 113 4.93 -19.95 3.97
C ASP A 113 4.23 -18.58 4.03
N VAL A 114 3.72 -18.22 5.22
CA VAL A 114 3.03 -16.95 5.47
C VAL A 114 3.76 -16.16 6.55
N LYS A 115 3.97 -14.87 6.29
CA LYS A 115 4.55 -13.94 7.27
C LYS A 115 3.79 -12.62 7.27
N PHE A 116 3.56 -12.06 8.45
CA PHE A 116 3.07 -10.70 8.58
C PHE A 116 4.16 -9.72 8.13
N SER A 117 3.82 -8.87 7.16
CA SER A 117 4.74 -7.96 6.49
C SER A 117 4.65 -6.53 7.02
N GLY A 118 3.59 -6.20 7.75
CA GLY A 118 3.34 -4.85 8.27
C GLY A 118 1.99 -4.30 7.78
N TYR A 119 1.93 -2.98 7.70
CA TYR A 119 0.71 -2.24 7.43
C TYR A 119 0.84 -1.38 6.17
N LEU A 120 -0.27 -1.19 5.45
CA LEU A 120 -0.40 -0.22 4.35
C LEU A 120 -1.65 0.64 4.56
N PRO A 121 -1.64 1.93 4.17
CA PRO A 121 -2.87 2.71 4.13
C PRO A 121 -3.94 2.05 3.24
N VAL A 122 -5.22 2.10 3.66
CA VAL A 122 -6.35 1.50 2.91
C VAL A 122 -6.51 2.11 1.52
N GLY A 123 -6.10 3.37 1.33
CA GLY A 123 -6.12 4.05 0.04
C GLY A 123 -4.82 3.93 -0.77
N ALA A 124 -3.89 3.05 -0.39
CA ALA A 124 -2.64 2.91 -1.12
C ALA A 124 -2.84 2.21 -2.48
N ASP A 125 -2.42 2.87 -3.55
CA ASP A 125 -2.50 2.37 -4.92
C ASP A 125 -1.28 1.51 -5.25
N TYR A 126 -1.49 0.39 -5.95
CA TYR A 126 -0.40 -0.44 -6.45
C TYR A 126 0.28 0.22 -7.67
N VAL A 127 1.59 0.48 -7.58
CA VAL A 127 2.35 1.13 -8.67
C VAL A 127 3.26 0.17 -9.44
N GLY A 128 3.29 -1.11 -9.07
CA GLY A 128 4.03 -2.15 -9.77
C GLY A 128 5.37 -2.55 -9.13
N GLY A 129 5.77 -3.80 -9.35
CA GLY A 129 7.10 -4.31 -8.96
C GLY A 129 7.41 -4.21 -7.47
N SER A 130 6.42 -4.55 -6.62
CA SER A 130 6.43 -4.48 -5.14
C SER A 130 6.22 -3.11 -4.50
N ARG A 131 5.86 -2.08 -5.28
CA ARG A 131 5.67 -0.73 -4.75
C ARG A 131 4.20 -0.30 -4.70
N TYR A 132 3.89 0.53 -3.73
CA TYR A 132 2.60 1.18 -3.52
C TYR A 132 2.79 2.67 -3.28
N SER A 133 1.80 3.49 -3.63
CA SER A 133 1.78 4.92 -3.31
C SER A 133 0.52 5.31 -2.55
N TYR A 134 0.63 6.24 -1.62
CA TYR A 134 -0.54 6.77 -0.91
C TYR A 134 -0.49 8.28 -0.84
N ASP A 135 -1.55 8.92 -1.35
CA ASP A 135 -1.67 10.37 -1.39
C ASP A 135 -2.66 10.85 -0.34
N PHE A 136 -2.23 11.81 0.48
CA PHE A 136 -3.05 12.37 1.55
C PHE A 136 -2.78 13.87 1.73
N ASP A 137 -3.77 14.56 2.28
CA ASP A 137 -3.68 15.99 2.57
C ASP A 137 -3.35 16.20 4.06
N GLN A 138 -2.54 17.21 4.33
CA GLN A 138 -2.32 17.77 5.66
C GLN A 138 -2.54 19.29 5.61
N ALA A 139 -2.53 19.94 6.78
CA ALA A 139 -2.85 21.36 6.89
C ALA A 139 -1.89 22.27 6.08
N ASP A 140 -0.66 21.84 5.89
CA ASP A 140 0.41 22.59 5.23
C ASP A 140 0.60 22.22 3.75
N GLY A 141 -0.07 21.19 3.26
CA GLY A 141 0.05 20.75 1.88
C GLY A 141 -0.33 19.30 1.65
N ARG A 142 0.15 18.75 0.53
CA ARG A 142 -0.16 17.40 0.09
C ARG A 142 1.06 16.50 0.18
N TRP A 143 0.82 15.26 0.56
CA TRP A 143 1.85 14.25 0.73
C TRP A 143 1.60 13.08 -0.20
N ARG A 144 2.70 12.45 -0.62
CA ARG A 144 2.71 11.12 -1.21
C ARG A 144 3.78 10.28 -0.58
N ASP A 145 3.34 9.18 0.01
CA ASP A 145 4.21 8.13 0.50
C ASP A 145 4.41 7.07 -0.57
N PHE A 146 5.61 6.54 -0.68
CA PHE A 146 5.91 5.35 -1.45
C PHE A 146 6.35 4.22 -0.53
N TYR A 147 5.59 3.14 -0.55
CA TYR A 147 5.88 1.93 0.19
C TYR A 147 6.49 0.90 -0.75
N GLU A 148 7.51 0.20 -0.28
CA GLU A 148 8.12 -0.93 -0.98
C GLU A 148 8.02 -2.18 -0.12
N VAL A 149 7.69 -3.30 -0.77
CA VAL A 149 7.79 -4.61 -0.14
C VAL A 149 9.13 -5.24 -0.52
N SER A 150 10.00 -5.35 0.49
CA SER A 150 11.32 -5.97 0.40
C SER A 150 11.54 -6.89 1.60
N ASP A 151 12.18 -8.04 1.38
CA ASP A 151 12.42 -9.06 2.41
C ASP A 151 11.15 -9.52 3.16
N GLY A 152 9.99 -9.50 2.48
CA GLY A 152 8.70 -9.82 3.10
C GLY A 152 8.26 -8.81 4.15
N LYS A 153 8.77 -7.57 4.10
CA LYS A 153 8.36 -6.47 4.96
C LYS A 153 7.98 -5.25 4.15
N ILE A 154 7.03 -4.49 4.66
CA ILE A 154 6.63 -3.21 4.11
C ILE A 154 7.49 -2.12 4.73
N ARG A 155 8.06 -1.27 3.88
CA ARG A 155 8.91 -0.16 4.29
C ARG A 155 8.48 1.10 3.56
N LEU A 156 8.42 2.21 4.28
CA LEU A 156 8.35 3.53 3.67
C LEU A 156 9.71 3.80 3.00
N SER A 157 9.70 3.94 1.69
CA SER A 157 10.91 4.05 0.86
C SER A 157 11.21 5.50 0.47
N LYS A 158 10.16 6.31 0.30
CA LYS A 158 10.26 7.70 -0.15
C LYS A 158 9.00 8.44 0.23
N GLU A 159 9.14 9.73 0.55
CA GLU A 159 8.01 10.63 0.72
C GLU A 159 8.19 11.86 -0.17
N ILE A 160 7.08 12.40 -0.65
CA ILE A 160 7.02 13.64 -1.42
C ILE A 160 6.04 14.55 -0.72
N TRP A 161 6.46 15.78 -0.44
CA TRP A 161 5.62 16.79 0.19
C TRP A 161 5.55 18.03 -0.71
N LEU A 162 4.36 18.30 -1.21
CA LEU A 162 4.00 19.56 -1.86
C LEU A 162 3.51 20.52 -0.77
N VAL A 163 4.40 21.40 -0.32
CA VAL A 163 4.09 22.40 0.71
C VAL A 163 3.34 23.54 0.04
N GLN A 164 2.13 23.81 0.49
CA GLN A 164 1.25 24.83 -0.07
C GLN A 164 1.02 25.99 0.90
N SER A 165 1.34 25.81 2.18
CA SER A 165 1.31 26.89 3.16
C SER A 165 2.35 26.68 4.27
N GLY A 166 2.67 27.75 5.00
CA GLY A 166 3.61 27.67 6.13
C GLY A 166 5.07 27.80 5.73
N GLY A 167 5.96 27.16 6.50
CA GLY A 167 7.40 27.29 6.34
C GLY A 167 8.14 25.97 6.52
N VAL A 168 9.13 25.75 5.67
CA VAL A 168 10.05 24.61 5.72
C VAL A 168 11.38 25.08 6.26
N CYS A 169 11.93 24.40 7.27
CA CYS A 169 13.27 24.71 7.75
C CYS A 169 14.33 23.97 6.94
N VAL A 170 15.29 24.72 6.40
CA VAL A 170 16.40 24.19 5.60
C VAL A 170 17.73 24.49 6.27
N ASP A 171 18.55 23.48 6.52
CA ASP A 171 19.89 23.66 7.09
C ASP A 171 20.88 24.27 6.08
N LYS A 172 22.15 24.47 6.50
CA LYS A 172 23.19 25.04 5.62
C LYS A 172 23.58 24.11 4.47
N ALA A 173 23.31 22.81 4.57
CA ALA A 173 23.57 21.81 3.55
C ALA A 173 22.40 21.62 2.57
N GLY A 174 21.29 22.35 2.76
CA GLY A 174 20.09 22.24 1.94
C GLY A 174 19.16 21.10 2.38
N GLY A 175 19.41 20.47 3.53
CA GLY A 175 18.57 19.45 4.12
C GLY A 175 17.35 20.06 4.82
N VAL A 176 16.19 19.46 4.61
CA VAL A 176 14.95 19.82 5.31
C VAL A 176 14.92 19.07 6.65
N MET A 177 14.74 19.82 7.72
CA MET A 177 14.67 19.29 9.08
C MET A 177 13.23 19.24 9.56
N ASP A 178 12.85 18.12 10.17
CA ASP A 178 11.58 17.96 10.86
C ASP A 178 11.78 18.29 12.36
N GLY A 179 11.13 19.33 12.90
CA GLY A 179 11.25 19.71 14.31
C GLY A 179 11.15 21.20 14.66
N ALA A 180 10.87 21.46 15.94
CA ALA A 180 10.33 22.72 16.48
C ALA A 180 11.28 23.94 16.54
N GLU A 181 12.56 23.81 16.21
CA GLU A 181 13.49 24.96 16.18
C GLU A 181 14.25 25.03 14.87
N CYS A 182 13.84 25.97 14.01
CA CYS A 182 14.54 26.21 12.76
C CYS A 182 15.86 26.95 13.00
N LYS A 183 16.96 26.20 13.11
CA LYS A 183 18.33 26.75 13.21
C LYS A 183 18.92 27.16 11.87
N GLY A 184 18.24 26.81 10.77
CA GLY A 184 18.64 27.10 9.40
C GLY A 184 17.89 28.29 8.80
N LYS A 185 17.67 28.25 7.48
CA LYS A 185 16.84 29.20 6.75
C LYS A 185 15.42 28.67 6.67
N ALA A 186 14.45 29.48 7.08
CA ALA A 186 13.04 29.22 6.81
C ALA A 186 12.71 29.59 5.35
N MET A 187 12.11 28.65 4.61
CA MET A 187 11.55 28.88 3.28
C MET A 187 10.04 28.84 3.37
N HIS A 188 9.36 29.89 2.91
CA HIS A 188 7.91 30.00 3.01
C HIS A 188 7.23 29.51 1.73
N ALA A 189 6.22 28.67 1.93
CA ALA A 189 5.32 28.23 0.88
C ALA A 189 4.02 29.03 0.91
N SER A 190 3.41 29.19 -0.25
CA SER A 190 2.06 29.73 -0.41
C SER A 190 1.41 29.04 -1.60
N GLU A 191 0.08 29.10 -1.72
CA GLU A 191 -0.65 28.48 -2.84
C GLU A 191 -0.08 28.86 -4.21
N ASN A 192 0.32 30.13 -4.39
CA ASN A 192 0.90 30.63 -5.65
C ASN A 192 2.41 30.37 -5.81
N ARG A 193 3.07 29.88 -4.76
CA ARG A 193 4.51 29.59 -4.71
C ARG A 193 4.74 28.38 -3.79
N PRO A 194 4.27 27.19 -4.18
CA PRO A 194 4.46 25.99 -3.39
C PRO A 194 5.93 25.58 -3.39
N LEU A 195 6.32 24.81 -2.36
CA LEU A 195 7.63 24.17 -2.29
C LEU A 195 7.47 22.67 -2.50
N CYS A 196 8.43 22.05 -3.18
CA CYS A 196 8.50 20.60 -3.28
C CYS A 196 9.62 20.09 -2.39
N VAL A 197 9.30 19.15 -1.50
CA VAL A 197 10.27 18.46 -0.65
C VAL A 197 10.24 16.97 -0.97
N LEU A 198 11.42 16.40 -1.17
CA LEU A 198 11.59 14.95 -1.34
C LEU A 198 12.34 14.40 -0.13
N TYR A 199 11.80 13.33 0.45
CA TYR A 199 12.43 12.62 1.56
C TYR A 199 12.91 11.25 1.12
N ASP A 200 14.13 10.92 1.53
CA ASP A 200 14.68 9.57 1.56
C ASP A 200 14.91 9.19 3.02
N GLY A 201 13.95 8.44 3.57
CA GLY A 201 13.81 8.25 5.01
C GLY A 201 13.70 9.61 5.73
N ARG A 202 14.60 9.86 6.68
CA ARG A 202 14.58 11.13 7.47
C ARG A 202 15.28 12.30 6.79
N ASN A 203 15.80 12.12 5.58
CA ASN A 203 16.59 13.15 4.89
C ASN A 203 15.74 13.85 3.83
N GLY A 204 15.15 15.00 4.19
CA GLY A 204 14.41 15.83 3.24
C GLY A 204 15.31 16.78 2.46
N LYS A 205 14.94 17.13 1.22
CA LYS A 205 15.59 18.19 0.43
C LYS A 205 14.57 18.95 -0.42
N ILE A 206 14.80 20.25 -0.59
CA ILE A 206 14.05 21.05 -1.56
C ILE A 206 14.38 20.55 -2.97
N ALA A 207 13.35 20.32 -3.78
CA ALA A 207 13.44 19.88 -5.15
C ALA A 207 12.75 20.88 -6.10
N PRO A 208 13.05 20.81 -7.42
CA PRO A 208 12.24 21.49 -8.43
C PRO A 208 10.77 21.11 -8.30
N ILE A 209 9.87 22.06 -8.58
CA ILE A 209 8.42 21.88 -8.35
C ILE A 209 7.82 20.75 -9.20
N GLU A 210 8.43 20.47 -10.35
CA GLU A 210 8.06 19.41 -11.28
C GLU A 210 8.14 18.02 -10.64
N ALA A 211 9.00 17.83 -9.63
CA ALA A 211 9.09 16.59 -8.87
C ALA A 211 7.82 16.31 -8.05
N CYS A 212 7.02 17.34 -7.77
CA CYS A 212 5.73 17.27 -7.10
C CYS A 212 4.54 17.43 -8.07
N SER A 213 4.76 17.44 -9.39
CA SER A 213 3.71 17.66 -10.41
C SER A 213 2.46 16.80 -10.21
N GLN A 214 2.65 15.53 -9.84
CA GLN A 214 1.54 14.59 -9.62
C GLN A 214 0.67 14.92 -8.39
N LEU A 215 1.12 15.82 -7.51
CA LEU A 215 0.36 16.34 -6.37
C LEU A 215 -0.31 17.69 -6.66
N ILE A 216 0.15 18.42 -7.69
CA ILE A 216 -0.37 19.75 -8.05
C ILE A 216 -1.75 19.63 -8.71
N ASP A 217 -1.87 18.74 -9.70
CA ASP A 217 -3.04 18.66 -10.59
C ASP A 217 -4.19 17.80 -10.05
N ARG A 218 -4.18 17.45 -8.76
CA ARG A 218 -5.27 16.68 -8.15
C ARG A 218 -6.48 17.60 -7.92
N PRO A 219 -7.66 17.28 -8.50
CA PRO A 219 -8.89 18.07 -8.35
C PRO A 219 -9.36 18.15 -6.90
#